data_AF-A0A1W2FWS2-F1
#
_entry.id   AF-A0A1W2FWS2-F1
#
_cell.length_a   1.000
_cell.length_b   1.000
_cell.length_c   1.000
_cell.angle_alpha   90.00
_cell.angle_beta   90.00
_cell.angle_gamma   90.00
#
_symmetry.space_group_name_H-M   'P 1'
#
loop_
_entity.id
_entity.type
_entity.pdbx_description
1 polymer ?
#
loop_
_entity_poly.entity_id
_entity_poly.type
_entity_poly.pdbx_seq_one_letter_code
_entity_poly.pdbx_strand_id
1 'polypeptide(L)' 'MNTRKEWSVSCRDIAGRRRDLTVFVSGGRVVLVSPPGETAVLTPLDVGRLRAALRDAVVDASVIHEQ' A
#
# COMPACT_ATOMS: atom_id res chain seq x y z
N MET A 1 -11.66 -18.36 4.01
CA MET A 1 -10.57 -17.37 4.13
C MET A 1 -10.93 -16.19 3.26
N ASN A 2 -11.38 -15.07 3.82
CA ASN A 2 -11.57 -13.86 3.02
C ASN A 2 -10.17 -13.34 2.67
N THR A 3 -9.69 -13.65 1.46
CA THR A 3 -8.38 -13.19 0.99
C THR A 3 -8.46 -11.69 0.83
N ARG A 4 -8.02 -10.98 1.87
CA ARG A 4 -7.91 -9.53 1.83
C ARG A 4 -6.99 -9.16 0.67
N LYS A 5 -7.47 -8.29 -0.22
CA LYS A 5 -6.67 -7.75 -1.30
C LYS A 5 -5.61 -6.82 -0.72
N GLU A 6 -4.36 -7.12 -1.02
CA GLU A 6 -3.19 -6.41 -0.53
C GLU A 6 -2.26 -6.10 -1.71
N TRP A 7 -1.72 -4.89 -1.72
CA TRP A 7 -0.73 -4.46 -2.70
C TRP A 7 0.58 -4.16 -1.99
N SER A 8 1.68 -4.70 -2.52
CA SER A 8 3.04 -4.41 -2.06
C SER A 8 3.73 -3.47 -3.05
N VAL A 9 4.26 -2.36 -2.55
CA VAL A 9 4.95 -1.34 -3.34
C VAL A 9 6.39 -1.24 -2.86
N SER A 10 7.33 -1.68 -3.70
CA SER A 10 8.74 -1.60 -3.36
C SER A 10 9.21 -0.16 -3.20
N CYS A 11 10.03 0.04 -2.17
CA CYS A 11 10.65 1.31 -1.81
C CYS A 11 12.04 1.05 -1.23
N ARG A 12 12.68 2.12 -0.71
CA ARG A 12 13.89 2.00 0.08
C ARG A 12 13.72 2.67 1.43
N ASP A 13 14.57 2.35 2.37
CA ASP A 13 14.72 3.15 3.59
C ASP A 13 15.78 4.26 3.40
N ILE A 14 16.03 5.04 4.46
CA ILE A 14 17.07 6.07 4.48
C ILE A 14 18.48 5.47 4.27
N ALA A 15 18.70 4.22 4.66
CA ALA A 15 19.96 3.51 4.43
C ALA A 15 20.06 2.89 3.03
N GLY A 16 19.07 3.13 2.16
CA GLY A 16 19.02 2.64 0.79
C GLY A 16 18.69 1.15 0.67
N ARG A 17 18.32 0.46 1.75
CA ARG A 17 17.95 -0.96 1.69
C ARG A 17 16.59 -1.09 1.04
N ARG A 18 16.40 -2.15 0.24
CA ARG A 18 15.13 -2.43 -0.40
C ARG A 18 14.11 -2.89 0.66
N ARG A 19 12.96 -2.25 0.67
CA ARG A 19 11.82 -2.51 1.54
C ARG A 19 10.54 -2.47 0.72
N ASP A 20 9.41 -2.74 1.36
CA ASP A 20 8.10 -2.66 0.72
C ASP A 20 7.10 -1.91 1.61
N LEU A 21 6.28 -1.07 0.99
CA LEU A 21 5.09 -0.47 1.57
C LEU A 21 3.92 -1.41 1.29
N THR A 22 3.06 -1.60 2.29
CA THR A 22 1.86 -2.42 2.13
C THR A 22 0.63 -1.53 2.09
N VAL A 23 -0.24 -1.74 1.10
CA VAL A 23 -1.56 -1.11 0.99
C VAL A 23 -2.62 -2.20 1.10
N PHE A 24 -3.66 -1.97 1.89
CA PHE A 24 -4.83 -2.86 1.95
C PHE A 24 -6.09 -2.09 2.34
N VAL A 25 -7.25 -2.72 2.22
CA VAL A 25 -8.55 -2.14 2.61
C VAL A 25 -9.08 -2.75 3.91
N SER A 26 -9.51 -1.90 4.84
CA SER A 26 -10.06 -2.28 6.15
C SER A 26 -11.36 -1.55 6.45
N GLY A 27 -12.50 -2.24 6.33
CA GLY A 27 -13.81 -1.67 6.63
C GLY A 27 -14.05 -0.36 5.88
N GLY A 28 -13.91 -0.40 4.55
CA GLY A 28 -14.08 0.77 3.67
C GLY A 28 -12.97 1.82 3.75
N ARG A 29 -11.88 1.55 4.47
CA ARG A 29 -10.73 2.47 4.59
C ARG A 29 -9.50 1.92 3.90
N VAL A 30 -8.81 2.75 3.14
CA VAL A 30 -7.47 2.43 2.63
C VAL A 30 -6.46 2.60 3.75
N VAL A 31 -5.65 1.57 3.99
CA VAL A 31 -4.61 1.56 5.00
C VAL A 31 -3.27 1.38 4.30
N LEU A 32 -2.30 2.21 4.68
CA LEU A 32 -0.93 2.16 4.23
C LEU A 32 -0.04 1.83 5.43
N VAL A 33 0.79 0.80 5.31
CA VAL A 33 1.76 0.40 6.32
C VAL A 33 3.16 0.66 5.77
N SER A 34 3.90 1.53 6.46
CA SER A 34 5.33 1.71 6.22
C SER A 34 6.14 0.54 6.76
N PRO A 35 7.33 0.27 6.20
CA PRO A 35 8.29 -0.62 6.83
C PRO A 35 8.46 -0.27 8.32
N PRO A 36 8.52 -1.27 9.21
CA PRO A 36 8.54 -1.01 10.64
C PRO A 36 9.79 -0.23 11.06
N GLY A 37 9.60 0.87 11.79
CA GLY A 37 10.67 1.66 12.38
C GLY A 37 11.52 2.46 11.38
N GLU A 38 11.15 2.50 10.11
CA GLU A 38 11.93 3.14 9.05
C GLU A 38 11.07 4.12 8.23
N THR A 39 11.69 5.20 7.75
CA THR A 39 11.08 6.10 6.75
C THR A 39 11.18 5.47 5.37
N ALA A 40 10.05 5.29 4.69
CA ALA A 40 10.05 4.90 3.29
C ALA A 40 10.46 6.07 2.39
N VAL A 41 11.51 5.86 1.61
CA VAL A 41 11.99 6.73 0.55
C VAL A 41 11.49 6.15 -0.77
N LEU A 42 10.74 6.96 -1.52
CA LEU A 42 10.19 6.58 -2.82
C LEU A 42 10.88 7.37 -3.94
N THR A 43 11.31 6.66 -4.97
CA THR A 43 11.70 7.30 -6.23
C THR A 43 10.44 7.77 -6.99
N PRO A 44 10.56 8.62 -8.01
CA PRO A 44 9.40 9.01 -8.84
C PRO A 44 8.64 7.81 -9.43
N LEU A 45 9.35 6.73 -9.79
CA LEU A 45 8.71 5.49 -10.27
C LEU A 45 7.93 4.79 -9.16
N ASP A 46 8.50 4.71 -7.95
CA ASP A 46 7.85 4.09 -6.80
C ASP A 46 6.60 4.88 -6.38
N VAL A 47 6.64 6.21 -6.46
CA VAL A 47 5.46 7.08 -6.27
C VAL A 47 4.40 6.77 -7.33
N GLY A 48 4.80 6.57 -8.59
CA GLY A 48 3.89 6.15 -9.66
C GLY A 48 3.19 4.82 -9.36
N ARG A 49 3.94 3.84 -8.85
CA ARG A 49 3.41 2.53 -8.43
C ARG A 49 2.50 2.64 -7.21
N LEU A 50 2.88 3.43 -6.21
CA LEU A 50 2.05 3.70 -5.04
C LEU A 50 0.72 4.33 -5.44
N ARG A 51 0.74 5.29 -6.36
CA ARG A 51 -0.48 5.91 -6.90
C ARG A 51 -1.39 4.88 -7.56
N ALA A 52 -0.84 3.94 -8.34
CA ALA A 52 -1.62 2.88 -8.96
C ALA A 52 -2.27 1.97 -7.90
N ALA A 53 -1.49 1.51 -6.91
CA ALA A 53 -1.98 0.69 -5.81
C ALA A 53 -3.08 1.40 -4.99
N LEU A 54 -2.90 2.70 -4.69
CA LEU A 54 -3.90 3.49 -3.97
C LEU A 54 -5.20 3.66 -4.78
N ARG A 55 -5.11 3.83 -6.10
CA ARG A 55 -6.30 3.89 -6.97
C ARG A 55 -7.08 2.59 -6.92
N ASP A 56 -6.41 1.46 -7.04
CA ASP A 56 -7.05 0.15 -6.96
C ASP A 56 -7.68 -0.09 -5.57
N ALA A 57 -6.98 0.33 -4.51
CA ALA A 57 -7.46 0.22 -3.14
C ALA A 57 -8.70 1.10 -2.87
N VAL A 58 -8.78 2.30 -3.45
CA VAL A 58 -9.96 3.17 -3.34
C VAL A 58 -11.17 2.54 -4.02
N VAL A 59 -11.00 1.93 -5.20
CA VAL A 59 -12.08 1.21 -5.88
C VAL A 59 -12.57 0.07 -4.99
N ASP A 60 -11.65 -0.74 -4.44
CA ASP A 60 -11.98 -1.85 -3.55
C ASP A 60 -12.67 -1.40 -2.25
N ALA A 61 -12.22 -0.29 -1.65
CA ALA A 61 -12.81 0.30 -0.46
C ALA A 61 -14.21 0.90 -0.68
N SER A 62 -14.49 1.37 -1.90
CA SER A 62 -15.77 1.99 -2.27
C SER A 62 -16.85 0.94 -2.56
N VAL A 63 -16.46 -0.29 -2.89
CA VAL A 63 -17.36 -1.43 -2.88
C VAL A 63 -17.56 -1.80 -1.42
N ILE A 64 -18.64 -1.31 -0.81
CA ILE A 64 -19.10 -1.80 0.49
C ILE A 64 -19.29 -3.30 0.32
N HIS A 65 -18.32 -4.09 0.79
CA HIS A 65 -18.57 -5.50 1.05
C HIS A 65 -19.51 -5.51 2.25
N GLU A 66 -20.81 -5.53 1.95
CA GLU A 66 -21.82 -6.03 2.87
C GLU A 66 -21.38 -7.44 3.25
N GLN A 67 -20.74 -7.56 4.41
CA GLN A 67 -20.41 -8.84 5.03
C GLN A 67 -21.56 -9.29 5.90
#